data_AF-A0A497AV83-F1
#
_entry.id   AF-A0A497AV83-F1
#
_cell.length_a   1.000
_cell.length_b   1.000
_cell.length_c   1.000
_cell.angle_alpha   90.00
_cell.angle_beta   90.00
_cell.angle_gamma   90.00
#
_symmetry.space_group_name_H-M   'P 1'
#
loop_
_entity.id
_entity.type
_entity.pdbx_description
1 polymer ?
#
loop_
_entity_poly.entity_id
_entity_poly.type
_entity_poly.pdbx_seq_one_letter_code
_entity_poly.pdbx_strand_id
1 'polypeptide(L)'
;MRQLIRTLLKPINLYIALALLAANGLAWASALAPSGPVYVAEPVLEEDLDDLRLRLREGGHSGERFELHVTGQEAAESIAWFLGNHPEIPFQHPRVQFHPDVVEAWGDVEVLGMRLSIHGQATMVLEDGIPVVALADISVAGAPVPGFVLAAVQDAVYEQVDLSNRELPVIFETLELREGEAVASGTIR
;
A
#
# COMPACT_ATOMS: atom_id res chain seq x y z
N MET A 1 42.04 14.00 -21.40
CA MET A 1 41.50 14.31 -20.05
C MET A 1 41.74 15.74 -19.57
N ARG A 2 42.94 16.33 -19.66
CA ARG A 2 43.22 17.71 -19.18
C ARG A 2 42.48 18.85 -19.91
N GLN A 3 42.09 18.69 -21.17
CA GLN A 3 41.39 19.74 -21.92
C GLN A 3 39.89 19.83 -21.60
N LEU A 4 39.22 18.70 -21.35
CA LEU A 4 37.81 18.66 -20.91
C LEU A 4 37.62 19.40 -19.57
N ILE A 5 38.54 19.19 -18.62
CA ILE A 5 38.52 19.84 -17.30
C ILE A 5 38.66 21.36 -17.44
N ARG A 6 39.49 21.84 -18.39
CA ARG A 6 39.66 23.29 -18.65
C ARG A 6 38.45 23.94 -19.31
N THR A 7 37.67 23.20 -20.11
CA THR A 7 36.44 23.73 -20.71
C THR A 7 35.30 23.79 -19.70
N LEU A 8 35.27 22.86 -18.73
CA LEU A 8 34.35 22.89 -17.59
C LEU A 8 34.62 24.05 -16.60
N LEU A 9 35.87 24.53 -16.51
CA LEU A 9 36.29 25.60 -15.59
C LEU A 9 36.05 27.03 -16.10
N LYS A 10 35.42 27.22 -17.28
CA LYS A 10 34.93 28.57 -17.64
C LYS A 10 33.77 28.92 -16.71
N PRO A 11 33.73 30.14 -16.14
CA PRO A 11 32.73 30.51 -15.12
C PRO A 11 31.30 30.24 -15.62
N ILE A 12 31.04 30.52 -16.90
CA ILE A 12 29.72 30.33 -17.51
C ILE A 12 29.30 28.85 -17.59
N ASN A 13 30.23 27.95 -17.89
CA ASN A 13 29.94 26.50 -17.99
C ASN A 13 29.75 25.89 -16.61
N LEU A 14 30.45 26.40 -15.60
CA LEU A 14 30.27 26.02 -14.20
C LEU A 14 28.88 26.45 -13.70
N TYR A 15 28.44 27.67 -14.01
CA TYR A 15 27.09 28.12 -13.64
C TYR A 15 26.00 27.31 -14.35
N ILE A 16 26.19 26.96 -15.63
CA ILE A 16 25.25 26.08 -16.35
C ILE A 16 25.21 24.69 -15.70
N ALA A 17 26.36 24.10 -15.37
CA ALA A 17 26.42 22.80 -14.72
C ALA A 17 25.77 22.82 -13.32
N LEU A 18 26.00 23.86 -12.52
CA LEU A 18 25.36 24.05 -11.22
C LEU A 18 23.85 24.28 -11.33
N ALA A 19 23.41 25.06 -12.32
CA ALA A 19 22.00 25.29 -12.58
C ALA A 19 21.29 24.00 -13.01
N LEU A 20 21.93 23.18 -13.85
CA LEU A 20 21.40 21.87 -14.25
C LEU A 20 21.35 20.90 -13.06
N LEU A 21 22.38 20.87 -12.21
CA LEU A 21 22.39 20.06 -10.99
C LEU A 21 21.32 20.51 -10.00
N ALA A 22 21.13 21.81 -9.81
CA ALA A 22 20.10 22.37 -8.94
C ALA A 22 18.69 22.11 -9.48
N ALA A 23 18.48 22.30 -10.79
CA ALA A 23 17.20 22.01 -11.44
C ALA A 23 16.86 20.51 -11.37
N ASN A 24 17.85 19.65 -11.61
CA ASN A 24 17.68 18.20 -11.46
C ASN A 24 17.39 17.85 -10.00
N GLY A 25 18.17 18.37 -9.04
CA GLY A 25 17.95 18.14 -7.61
C GLY A 25 16.58 18.60 -7.12
N LEU A 26 16.08 19.74 -7.62
CA LEU A 26 14.73 20.24 -7.32
C LEU A 26 13.64 19.35 -7.93
N ALA A 27 13.84 18.87 -9.16
CA ALA A 27 12.91 17.94 -9.81
C ALA A 27 12.80 16.63 -9.02
N TRP A 28 13.93 16.07 -8.58
CA TRP A 28 13.95 14.90 -7.69
C TRP A 28 13.31 15.23 -6.33
N ALA A 29 13.61 16.38 -5.72
CA ALA A 29 13.01 16.77 -4.45
C ALA A 29 11.48 16.91 -4.54
N SER A 30 10.95 17.41 -5.67
CA SER A 30 9.51 17.47 -5.91
C SER A 30 8.88 16.11 -6.23
N ALA A 31 9.59 15.24 -6.96
CA ALA A 31 9.11 13.88 -7.26
C ALA A 31 9.12 12.97 -6.02
N LEU A 32 10.02 13.25 -5.08
CA LEU A 32 10.15 12.57 -3.79
C LEU A 32 9.28 13.21 -2.69
N ALA A 33 8.66 14.36 -2.97
CA ALA A 33 7.80 15.02 -1.99
C ALA A 33 6.47 14.24 -1.90
N PRO A 34 6.09 13.71 -0.72
CA PRO A 34 4.82 13.03 -0.56
C PRO A 34 3.69 14.02 -0.87
N SER A 35 2.77 13.61 -1.74
CA SER A 35 1.56 14.38 -2.05
C SER A 35 0.51 14.16 -0.96
N GLY A 36 0.11 15.25 -0.30
CA GLY A 36 -1.03 15.29 0.62
C GLY A 36 -0.66 15.54 2.09
N PRO A 37 -1.62 15.99 2.92
CA PRO A 37 -1.42 16.08 4.36
C PRO A 37 -1.12 14.68 4.91
N VAL A 38 -0.06 14.57 5.71
CA VAL A 38 0.33 13.33 6.39
C VAL A 38 -0.65 13.08 7.53
N TYR A 39 -1.84 12.57 7.20
CA TYR A 39 -2.64 11.89 8.20
C TYR A 39 -1.86 10.62 8.57
N VAL A 40 -1.42 10.55 9.82
CA VAL A 40 -0.82 9.34 10.39
C VAL A 40 -1.96 8.56 11.00
N ALA A 41 -2.31 7.44 10.38
CA ALA A 41 -3.37 6.58 10.88
C ALA A 41 -3.04 6.11 12.30
N GLU A 42 -4.03 6.19 13.19
CA GLU A 42 -3.90 5.63 14.53
C GLU A 42 -3.96 4.10 14.44
N PRO A 43 -3.17 3.35 15.23
CA PRO A 43 -3.18 1.89 15.20
C PRO A 43 -4.40 1.34 15.94
N VAL A 44 -5.58 1.47 15.35
CA VAL A 44 -6.88 1.04 15.89
C VAL A 44 -7.44 -0.09 15.04
N LEU A 45 -8.10 -1.05 15.68
CA LEU A 45 -8.90 -2.07 14.99
C LEU A 45 -10.36 -1.66 15.15
N GLU A 46 -11.02 -1.41 14.02
CA GLU A 46 -12.40 -0.91 14.02
C GLU A 46 -13.42 -1.93 14.53
N GLU A 47 -14.56 -1.42 15.00
CA GLU A 47 -15.59 -2.21 15.70
C GLU A 47 -16.09 -3.40 14.87
N ASP A 48 -16.41 -3.20 13.59
CA ASP A 48 -16.87 -4.26 12.69
C ASP A 48 -15.82 -5.39 12.53
N LEU A 49 -14.54 -5.02 12.43
CA LEU A 49 -13.44 -5.95 12.27
C LEU A 49 -13.10 -6.66 13.59
N ASP A 50 -13.14 -5.95 14.73
CA ASP A 50 -12.90 -6.54 16.03
C ASP A 50 -14.04 -7.46 16.45
N ASP A 51 -15.30 -7.12 16.15
CA ASP A 51 -16.46 -7.97 16.39
C ASP A 51 -16.39 -9.26 15.57
N LEU A 52 -16.11 -9.17 14.26
CA LEU A 52 -15.92 -10.35 13.44
C LEU A 52 -14.77 -11.21 13.98
N ARG A 53 -13.63 -10.60 14.32
CA ARG A 53 -12.48 -11.31 14.89
C ARG A 53 -12.82 -11.98 16.23
N LEU A 54 -13.60 -11.31 17.08
CA LEU A 54 -14.05 -11.84 18.36
C LEU A 54 -14.92 -13.08 18.14
N ARG A 55 -15.93 -13.00 17.28
CA ARG A 55 -16.80 -14.14 16.92
C ARG A 55 -16.01 -15.33 16.37
N LEU A 56 -15.04 -15.07 15.50
CA LEU A 56 -14.16 -16.12 14.96
C LEU A 56 -13.29 -16.79 16.04
N ARG A 57 -12.90 -16.04 17.08
CA ARG A 57 -12.11 -16.56 18.20
C ARG A 57 -12.95 -17.33 19.21
N GLU A 58 -14.16 -16.87 19.51
CA GLU A 58 -15.07 -17.52 20.46
C GLU A 58 -15.59 -18.86 19.90
N GLY A 59 -15.79 -18.93 18.58
CA GLY A 59 -16.34 -20.11 17.92
C GLY A 59 -17.83 -20.30 18.19
N GLY A 60 -18.46 -21.27 17.52
CA GLY A 60 -19.90 -21.54 17.69
C GLY A 60 -20.83 -20.62 16.87
N HIS A 61 -20.27 -19.69 16.10
CA HIS A 61 -20.99 -18.77 15.22
C HIS A 61 -21.13 -19.29 13.76
N SER A 62 -20.96 -20.60 13.54
CA SER A 62 -21.05 -21.20 12.21
C SER A 62 -22.41 -20.95 11.57
N GLY A 63 -22.41 -20.47 10.33
CA GLY A 63 -23.59 -20.09 9.56
C GLY A 63 -24.12 -18.69 9.85
N GLU A 64 -23.56 -17.95 10.83
CA GLU A 64 -23.93 -16.56 11.05
C GLU A 64 -23.46 -15.67 9.91
N ARG A 65 -24.29 -14.69 9.58
CA ARG A 65 -23.95 -13.66 8.60
C ARG A 65 -23.10 -12.57 9.21
N PHE A 66 -22.22 -12.01 8.39
CA PHE A 66 -21.49 -10.80 8.70
C PHE A 66 -21.58 -9.81 7.54
N GLU A 67 -21.42 -8.54 7.87
CA GLU A 67 -21.31 -7.43 6.95
C GLU A 67 -20.20 -6.53 7.49
N LEU A 68 -19.34 -6.05 6.59
CA LEU A 68 -18.21 -5.18 6.91
C LEU A 68 -18.32 -3.95 6.04
N HIS A 69 -18.23 -2.78 6.69
CA HIS A 69 -18.06 -1.50 6.02
C HIS A 69 -16.71 -0.95 6.43
N VAL A 70 -15.83 -0.73 5.44
CA VAL A 70 -14.47 -0.28 5.72
C VAL A 70 -14.15 0.92 4.85
N THR A 71 -14.03 2.08 5.48
CA THR A 71 -13.57 3.30 4.83
C THR A 71 -12.05 3.29 4.62
N GLY A 72 -11.55 4.17 3.75
CA GLY A 72 -10.10 4.29 3.54
C GLY A 72 -9.32 4.66 4.82
N GLN A 73 -9.95 5.40 5.73
CA GLN A 73 -9.36 5.72 7.04
C GLN A 73 -9.25 4.47 7.91
N GLU A 74 -10.36 3.75 8.07
CA GLU A 74 -10.45 2.53 8.90
C GLU A 74 -9.54 1.42 8.39
N ALA A 75 -9.39 1.29 7.06
CA ALA A 75 -8.42 0.40 6.44
C ALA A 75 -6.98 0.80 6.81
N ALA A 76 -6.65 2.09 6.75
CA ALA A 76 -5.33 2.59 7.13
C ALA A 76 -5.03 2.38 8.62
N GLU A 77 -6.01 2.63 9.50
CA GLU A 77 -5.92 2.41 10.95
C GLU A 77 -5.71 0.92 11.27
N SER A 78 -6.49 0.04 10.63
CA SER A 78 -6.36 -1.41 10.79
C SER A 78 -5.02 -1.95 10.29
N ILE A 79 -4.51 -1.41 9.17
CA ILE A 79 -3.15 -1.73 8.69
C ILE A 79 -2.11 -1.21 9.69
N ALA A 80 -2.26 0.01 10.22
CA ALA A 80 -1.35 0.56 11.22
C ALA A 80 -1.34 -0.28 12.51
N TRP A 81 -2.50 -0.75 12.95
CA TRP A 81 -2.64 -1.70 14.06
C TRP A 81 -1.90 -3.01 13.77
N PHE A 82 -2.06 -3.58 12.57
CA PHE A 82 -1.35 -4.80 12.17
C PHE A 82 0.16 -4.61 12.17
N LEU A 83 0.66 -3.55 11.52
CA LEU A 83 2.08 -3.21 11.43
C LEU A 83 2.70 -2.96 12.82
N GLY A 84 1.95 -2.32 13.73
CA GLY A 84 2.39 -2.12 15.12
C GLY A 84 2.62 -3.43 15.89
N ASN A 85 1.96 -4.51 15.47
CA ASN A 85 2.13 -5.85 16.05
C ASN A 85 3.19 -6.71 15.31
N HIS A 86 3.75 -6.23 14.19
CA HIS A 86 4.66 -6.97 13.31
C HIS A 86 5.90 -6.11 12.97
N PRO A 87 6.79 -5.84 13.94
CA PRO A 87 7.93 -4.92 13.78
C PRO A 87 8.96 -5.38 12.73
N GLU A 88 8.92 -6.64 12.31
CA GLU A 88 9.70 -7.18 11.20
C GLU A 88 9.29 -6.62 9.83
N ILE A 89 8.09 -6.05 9.72
CA ILE A 89 7.57 -5.44 8.51
C ILE A 89 8.05 -3.98 8.45
N PRO A 90 8.87 -3.58 7.46
CA PRO A 90 9.53 -2.27 7.46
C PRO A 90 8.63 -1.12 6.97
N PHE A 91 7.33 -1.36 6.81
CA PHE A 91 6.35 -0.40 6.30
C PHE A 91 5.73 0.42 7.42
N GLN A 92 5.46 1.70 7.17
CA GLN A 92 4.90 2.65 8.13
C GLN A 92 3.97 3.66 7.44
N HIS A 93 3.16 4.35 8.24
CA HIS A 93 2.26 5.43 7.79
C HIS A 93 1.34 5.01 6.62
N PRO A 94 0.57 3.91 6.78
CA PRO A 94 -0.34 3.47 5.74
C PRO A 94 -1.39 4.54 5.44
N ARG A 95 -1.76 4.64 4.17
CA ARG A 95 -2.93 5.38 3.71
C ARG A 95 -3.63 4.53 2.66
N VAL A 96 -4.95 4.55 2.66
CA VAL A 96 -5.76 3.79 1.71
C VAL A 96 -6.84 4.69 1.15
N GLN A 97 -7.09 4.57 -0.14
CA GLN A 97 -8.22 5.19 -0.81
C GLN A 97 -8.94 4.16 -1.68
N PHE A 98 -10.25 4.07 -1.50
CA PHE A 98 -11.11 3.22 -2.29
C PHE A 98 -11.76 4.01 -3.41
N HIS A 99 -11.72 3.44 -4.60
CA HIS A 99 -12.44 3.90 -5.78
C HIS A 99 -13.26 2.73 -6.34
N PRO A 100 -14.23 2.99 -7.22
CA PRO A 100 -14.84 1.92 -8.00
C PRO A 100 -13.76 1.07 -8.69
N ASP A 101 -13.79 -0.24 -8.44
CA ASP A 101 -12.91 -1.27 -8.98
C ASP A 101 -11.42 -1.22 -8.57
N VAL A 102 -10.96 -0.16 -7.89
CA VAL A 102 -9.54 0.07 -7.58
C VAL A 102 -9.34 0.49 -6.12
N VAL A 103 -8.29 -0.04 -5.52
CA VAL A 103 -7.75 0.38 -4.24
C VAL A 103 -6.39 1.02 -4.46
N GLU A 104 -6.22 2.26 -4.00
CA GLU A 104 -4.92 2.91 -3.92
C GLU A 104 -4.39 2.82 -2.49
N ALA A 105 -3.11 2.48 -2.36
CA ALA A 105 -2.45 2.40 -1.08
C ALA A 105 -1.10 3.12 -1.11
N TRP A 106 -0.80 3.83 -0.03
CA TRP A 106 0.49 4.47 0.20
C TRP A 106 1.09 4.00 1.52
N GLY A 107 2.41 4.08 1.60
CA GLY A 107 3.14 3.90 2.84
C GLY A 107 4.56 4.40 2.69
N ASP A 108 5.32 4.33 3.77
CA ASP A 108 6.73 4.64 3.79
C ASP A 108 7.53 3.43 4.24
N VAL A 109 8.70 3.22 3.63
CA VAL A 109 9.67 2.20 4.04
C VAL A 109 11.00 2.85 4.37
N GLU A 110 11.71 2.33 5.37
CA GLU A 110 13.08 2.74 5.65
C GLU A 110 14.07 1.72 5.06
N VAL A 111 14.91 2.17 4.12
CA VAL A 111 15.94 1.34 3.48
C VAL A 111 17.27 2.06 3.57
N LEU A 112 18.24 1.44 4.26
CA LEU A 112 19.59 2.00 4.44
C LEU A 112 19.59 3.42 5.04
N GLY A 113 18.66 3.69 5.98
CA GLY A 113 18.48 5.00 6.62
C GLY A 113 17.79 6.05 5.73
N MET A 114 17.29 5.66 4.55
CA MET A 114 16.50 6.51 3.67
C MET A 114 15.03 6.15 3.80
N ARG A 115 14.17 7.16 4.02
CA ARG A 115 12.72 7.02 3.96
C ARG A 115 12.27 7.12 2.51
N LEU A 116 11.67 6.06 2.00
CA LEU A 116 11.13 5.98 0.64
C LEU A 116 9.61 5.89 0.72
N SER A 117 8.92 6.74 -0.03
CA SER A 117 7.47 6.63 -0.17
C SER A 117 7.13 5.56 -1.20
N ILE A 118 6.17 4.71 -0.89
CA ILE A 118 5.63 3.66 -1.74
C ILE A 118 4.19 4.00 -2.05
N HIS A 119 3.81 3.79 -3.30
CA HIS A 119 2.44 3.92 -3.77
C HIS A 119 2.13 2.73 -4.66
N GLY A 120 0.99 2.10 -4.46
CA GLY A 120 0.51 1.01 -5.30
C GLY A 120 -0.98 1.11 -5.57
N GLN A 121 -1.38 0.55 -6.70
CA GLN A 121 -2.78 0.38 -7.09
C GLN A 121 -3.07 -1.11 -7.23
N ALA A 122 -4.22 -1.54 -6.74
CA ALA A 122 -4.68 -2.91 -6.86
C ALA A 122 -6.17 -2.97 -7.21
N THR A 123 -6.57 -4.02 -7.90
CA THR A 123 -7.98 -4.39 -8.04
C THR A 123 -8.29 -5.52 -7.06
N MET A 124 -9.51 -5.58 -6.57
CA MET A 124 -9.96 -6.66 -5.70
C MET A 124 -11.20 -7.32 -6.30
N VAL A 125 -11.17 -8.64 -6.42
CA VAL A 125 -12.29 -9.44 -6.93
C VAL A 125 -12.56 -10.61 -6.00
N LEU A 126 -13.77 -11.15 -6.07
CA LEU A 126 -14.15 -12.33 -5.30
C LEU A 126 -14.09 -13.56 -6.19
N GLU A 127 -13.25 -14.54 -5.83
CA GLU A 127 -13.14 -15.83 -6.51
C GLU A 127 -13.46 -16.95 -5.51
N ASP A 128 -14.49 -17.76 -5.79
CA ASP A 128 -14.93 -18.89 -4.95
C ASP A 128 -15.12 -18.55 -3.44
N GLY A 129 -15.59 -17.33 -3.16
CA GLY A 129 -15.82 -16.83 -1.81
C GLY A 129 -14.57 -16.33 -1.08
N ILE A 130 -13.49 -16.10 -1.84
CA ILE A 130 -12.19 -15.65 -1.37
C ILE A 130 -11.82 -14.33 -2.07
N PRO A 131 -11.54 -13.25 -1.32
CA PRO A 131 -11.05 -12.01 -1.89
C PRO A 131 -9.65 -12.20 -2.50
N VAL A 132 -9.50 -11.90 -3.79
CA VAL A 132 -8.24 -11.96 -4.53
C VAL A 132 -7.83 -10.54 -4.89
N VAL A 133 -6.59 -10.19 -4.53
CA VAL A 133 -5.97 -8.89 -4.83
C VAL A 133 -5.02 -9.05 -6.00
N ALA A 134 -5.18 -8.23 -7.03
CA ALA A 134 -4.27 -8.14 -8.16
C ALA A 134 -3.65 -6.75 -8.22
N LEU A 135 -2.32 -6.66 -8.15
CA LEU A 135 -1.57 -5.41 -8.23
C LEU A 135 -1.54 -4.93 -9.69
N ALA A 136 -2.00 -3.71 -9.89
CA ALA A 136 -1.97 -3.06 -11.20
C ALA A 136 -0.65 -2.31 -11.41
N ASP A 137 -0.19 -1.57 -10.39
CA ASP A 137 1.06 -0.80 -10.46
C ASP A 137 1.68 -0.62 -9.06
N ILE A 138 3.00 -0.44 -9.02
CA ILE A 138 3.76 -0.05 -7.83
C ILE A 138 4.82 0.97 -8.22
N SER A 139 4.93 2.02 -7.43
CA SER A 139 5.96 3.04 -7.53
C SER A 139 6.67 3.23 -6.19
N VAL A 140 7.97 3.53 -6.28
CA VAL A 140 8.82 3.83 -5.13
C VAL A 140 9.49 5.17 -5.41
N ALA A 141 9.38 6.10 -4.47
CA ALA A 141 9.95 7.43 -4.60
C ALA A 141 9.48 8.17 -5.87
N GLY A 142 8.22 7.93 -6.26
CA GLY A 142 7.61 8.52 -7.47
C GLY A 142 8.05 7.91 -8.80
N ALA A 143 8.90 6.87 -8.77
CA ALA A 143 9.33 6.15 -9.96
C ALA A 143 8.66 4.77 -10.04
N PRO A 144 8.17 4.34 -11.22
CA PRO A 144 7.61 3.00 -11.38
C PRO A 144 8.70 1.95 -11.14
N VAL A 145 8.34 0.84 -10.50
CA VAL A 145 9.27 -0.28 -10.31
C VAL A 145 9.40 -1.08 -11.61
N PRO A 146 10.57 -1.71 -11.87
CA PRO A 146 10.70 -2.64 -12.99
C PRO A 146 9.69 -3.79 -12.87
N GLY A 147 9.17 -4.29 -13.99
CA GLY A 147 8.13 -5.34 -13.99
C GLY A 147 8.51 -6.64 -13.27
N PHE A 148 9.80 -6.99 -13.20
CA PHE A 148 10.24 -8.15 -12.41
C PHE A 148 10.08 -7.93 -10.89
N VAL A 149 10.18 -6.67 -10.42
CA VAL A 149 9.94 -6.31 -9.02
C VAL A 149 8.44 -6.39 -8.73
N LEU A 150 7.62 -5.85 -9.64
CA LEU A 150 6.16 -5.96 -9.52
C LEU A 150 5.72 -7.43 -9.44
N ALA A 151 6.25 -8.30 -10.31
CA ALA A 151 5.98 -9.74 -10.26
C ALA A 151 6.42 -10.37 -8.94
N ALA A 152 7.63 -10.07 -8.46
CA ALA A 152 8.12 -10.60 -7.18
C ALA A 152 7.26 -10.13 -5.99
N VAL A 153 6.78 -8.88 -6.01
CA VAL A 153 5.86 -8.37 -4.98
C VAL A 153 4.51 -9.06 -5.08
N GLN A 154 3.98 -9.25 -6.30
CA GLN A 154 2.74 -9.98 -6.53
C GLN A 154 2.83 -11.43 -6.03
N ASP A 155 3.94 -12.11 -6.29
CA ASP A 155 4.20 -13.47 -5.79
C ASP A 155 4.25 -13.48 -4.26
N ALA A 156 4.89 -12.48 -3.63
CA ALA A 156 4.95 -12.36 -2.17
C ALA A 156 3.58 -12.02 -1.54
N VAL A 157 2.77 -11.19 -2.22
CA VAL A 157 1.38 -10.92 -1.82
C VAL A 157 0.57 -12.19 -1.94
N TYR A 158 0.71 -12.96 -3.02
CA TYR A 158 0.06 -14.26 -3.13
C TYR A 158 0.59 -15.25 -2.09
N GLU A 159 1.87 -15.34 -1.76
CA GLU A 159 2.30 -16.26 -0.71
C GLU A 159 1.69 -15.94 0.68
N GLN A 160 1.43 -14.65 0.94
CA GLN A 160 0.84 -14.18 2.19
C GLN A 160 -0.70 -14.17 2.19
N VAL A 161 -1.31 -13.90 1.04
CA VAL A 161 -2.75 -13.65 0.84
C VAL A 161 -3.39 -14.70 -0.09
N ASP A 162 -2.66 -15.73 -0.51
CA ASP A 162 -3.22 -16.94 -1.14
C ASP A 162 -3.97 -17.72 -0.06
N LEU A 163 -5.18 -17.25 0.16
CA LEU A 163 -6.17 -17.86 1.01
C LEU A 163 -6.88 -19.00 0.27
N SER A 164 -6.63 -19.21 -1.04
CA SER A 164 -7.28 -20.28 -1.83
C SER A 164 -6.92 -21.67 -1.31
N ASN A 165 -5.71 -21.81 -0.76
CA ASN A 165 -5.23 -23.05 -0.14
C ASN A 165 -5.46 -23.11 1.38
N ARG A 166 -6.15 -22.12 1.98
CA ARG A 166 -6.48 -22.08 3.41
C ARG A 166 -7.99 -22.13 3.61
N GLU A 167 -8.46 -23.00 4.49
CA GLU A 167 -9.86 -22.93 4.95
C GLU A 167 -10.04 -21.66 5.79
N LEU A 168 -10.46 -20.58 5.13
CA LEU A 168 -10.83 -19.36 5.83
C LEU A 168 -12.00 -19.67 6.78
N PRO A 169 -12.02 -19.10 8.00
CA PRO A 169 -13.13 -19.30 8.91
C PRO A 169 -14.38 -18.49 8.49
N VAL A 170 -14.34 -17.84 7.33
CA VAL A 170 -15.43 -17.10 6.70
C VAL A 170 -15.52 -17.42 5.20
N ILE A 171 -16.71 -17.23 4.64
CA ILE A 171 -17.00 -17.25 3.21
C ILE A 171 -17.53 -15.88 2.85
N PHE A 172 -16.87 -15.17 1.94
CA PHE A 172 -17.39 -13.93 1.40
C PHE A 172 -18.43 -14.24 0.32
N GLU A 173 -19.60 -13.63 0.42
CA GLU A 173 -20.68 -13.72 -0.57
C GLU A 173 -20.63 -12.52 -1.52
N THR A 174 -20.27 -11.34 -0.99
CA THR A 174 -20.14 -10.10 -1.76
C THR A 174 -18.89 -9.33 -1.37
N LEU A 175 -18.37 -8.59 -2.33
CA LEU A 175 -17.30 -7.63 -2.15
C LEU A 175 -17.49 -6.51 -3.18
N GLU A 176 -17.69 -5.29 -2.72
CA GLU A 176 -17.92 -4.13 -3.57
C GLU A 176 -16.99 -3.00 -3.14
N LEU A 177 -16.24 -2.47 -4.10
CA LEU A 177 -15.44 -1.25 -3.92
C LEU A 177 -16.26 -0.06 -4.41
N ARG A 178 -16.44 0.93 -3.54
CA ARG A 178 -17.14 2.18 -3.83
C ARG A 178 -16.18 3.34 -3.59
N GLU A 179 -16.62 4.53 -3.95
CA GLU A 179 -15.83 5.73 -3.66
C GLU A 179 -15.75 5.94 -2.14
N GLY A 180 -14.55 5.80 -1.58
CA GLY A 180 -14.23 6.02 -0.16
C GLY A 180 -14.46 4.83 0.77
N GLU A 181 -15.13 3.76 0.32
CA GLU A 181 -15.47 2.60 1.15
C GLU A 181 -15.38 1.26 0.39
N ALA A 182 -15.08 0.19 1.12
CA ALA A 182 -15.24 -1.19 0.69
C ALA A 182 -16.32 -1.85 1.54
N VAL A 183 -17.26 -2.55 0.88
CA VAL A 183 -18.36 -3.26 1.54
C VAL A 183 -18.24 -4.75 1.23
N ALA A 184 -18.20 -5.56 2.26
CA ALA A 184 -18.12 -7.01 2.14
C ALA A 184 -19.18 -7.69 3.00
N SER A 185 -19.74 -8.79 2.53
CA SER A 185 -20.67 -9.59 3.33
C SER A 185 -20.43 -11.07 3.12
N GLY A 186 -20.89 -11.89 4.06
CA GLY A 186 -20.65 -13.32 4.00
C GLY A 186 -21.19 -14.09 5.19
N THR A 187 -20.67 -15.30 5.36
CA THR A 187 -21.02 -16.21 6.46
C THR A 187 -19.79 -16.76 7.15
N ILE A 188 -19.87 -16.95 8.47
CA ILE A 188 -18.85 -17.64 9.26
C ILE A 188 -18.96 -19.16 9.02
N ARG A 189 -17.81 -19.85 8.86
CA ARG A 189 -17.76 -21.31 8.70
C ARG A 189 -17.86 -22.03 10.04
#